data_AF-A0A7C7C9U8-F1
#
_entry.id   AF-A0A7C7C9U8-F1
#
_cell.length_a   1.000
_cell.length_b   1.000
_cell.length_c   1.000
_cell.angle_alpha   90.00
_cell.angle_beta   90.00
_cell.angle_gamma   90.00
#
_symmetry.space_group_name_H-M   'P 1'
#
loop_
_entity.id
_entity.type
_entity.pdbx_description
1 polymer ?
#
loop_
_entity_poly.entity_id
_entity_poly.type
_entity_poly.pdbx_seq_one_letter_code
_entity_poly.pdbx_strand_id
1 'polypeptide(L)'
;MKSRKSDTQGFCNDLSFSHKLRNQERSNEAFEVMLSALTMEELIGLKLECSSRLTNGRLYGFNLWSNIVDITKEALYNAVISITSTNREATRVLGVTEQTFNTLKRKYKIREEYNIDLE
;
A
#
# COMPACT_ATOMS: atom_id res chain seq x y z
N MET A 1 33.96 -10.32 23.47
CA MET A 1 33.41 -9.00 23.08
C MET A 1 32.11 -9.22 22.34
N LYS A 2 30.97 -8.77 22.88
CA LYS A 2 29.68 -8.78 22.17
C LYS A 2 29.70 -7.64 21.14
N SER A 3 29.46 -7.96 19.87
CA SER A 3 29.32 -6.98 18.80
C SER A 3 28.22 -5.97 19.15
N ARG A 4 28.52 -4.67 19.05
CA ARG A 4 27.50 -3.61 19.09
C ARG A 4 26.57 -3.84 17.91
N LYS A 5 25.28 -4.08 18.17
CA LYS A 5 24.26 -3.99 17.13
C LYS A 5 24.26 -2.53 16.67
N SER A 6 24.43 -2.27 15.38
CA SER A 6 24.34 -0.91 14.85
C SER A 6 22.93 -0.39 15.11
N ASP A 7 22.81 0.83 15.66
CA ASP A 7 21.57 1.57 15.88
C ASP A 7 20.84 1.98 14.58
N THR A 8 20.99 1.19 13.52
CA THR A 8 20.50 1.46 12.16
C THR A 8 19.79 0.24 11.56
N GLN A 9 19.34 -0.70 12.40
CA GLN A 9 18.34 -1.68 12.00
C GLN A 9 16.99 -1.23 12.55
N GLY A 10 16.32 -0.37 11.78
CA GLY A 10 14.93 -0.01 12.04
C GLY A 10 14.04 -1.26 12.05
N PHE A 11 13.08 -1.29 12.97
CA PHE A 11 12.06 -2.32 13.08
C PHE A 11 11.28 -2.44 11.75
N CYS A 12 11.55 -3.47 10.96
CA CYS A 12 10.72 -3.83 9.81
C CYS A 12 10.87 -5.32 9.47
N ASN A 13 10.68 -6.21 10.44
CA ASN A 13 10.86 -7.65 10.22
C ASN A 13 9.65 -8.37 9.60
N ASP A 14 8.55 -7.69 9.24
CA ASP A 14 7.33 -8.39 8.73
C ASP A 14 6.39 -7.58 7.81
N LEU A 15 6.84 -6.47 7.19
CA LEU A 15 5.95 -5.55 6.46
C LEU A 15 5.83 -5.80 4.94
N SER A 16 6.35 -6.91 4.41
CA SER A 16 6.17 -7.25 3.00
C SER A 16 4.68 -7.41 2.67
N PHE A 17 4.16 -6.54 1.79
CA PHE A 17 2.77 -6.57 1.35
C PHE A 17 2.38 -7.93 0.76
N SER A 18 3.31 -8.55 0.01
CA SER A 18 3.18 -9.92 -0.50
C SER A 18 3.08 -10.93 0.63
N HIS A 19 3.97 -10.87 1.64
CA HIS A 19 3.93 -11.78 2.78
C HIS A 19 2.60 -11.67 3.54
N LYS A 20 2.11 -10.45 3.79
CA LYS A 20 0.80 -10.21 4.44
C LYS A 20 -0.34 -10.84 3.64
N LEU A 21 -0.37 -10.67 2.32
CA LEU A 21 -1.43 -11.22 1.48
C LEU A 21 -1.35 -12.74 1.35
N ARG A 22 -0.14 -13.30 1.26
CA ARG A 22 0.09 -14.76 1.24
C ARG A 22 -0.35 -15.41 2.56
N ASN A 23 -0.02 -14.81 3.70
CA ASN A 23 -0.46 -15.30 5.01
C ASN A 23 -1.97 -15.21 5.23
N GLN A 24 -2.66 -14.30 4.52
CA GLN A 24 -4.12 -14.21 4.50
C GLN A 24 -4.77 -15.12 3.45
N GLU A 25 -4.00 -15.94 2.73
CA GLU A 25 -4.46 -16.78 1.61
C GLU A 25 -5.13 -15.96 0.47
N ARG A 26 -4.75 -14.69 0.34
CA ARG A 26 -5.27 -13.75 -0.67
C ARG A 26 -4.34 -13.56 -1.86
N SER A 27 -3.15 -14.14 -1.81
CA SER A 27 -2.11 -14.12 -2.85
C SER A 27 -1.33 -15.42 -2.84
N ASN A 28 -0.66 -15.72 -3.94
CA ASN A 28 0.35 -16.77 -4.05
C ASN A 28 1.39 -16.37 -5.11
N GLU A 29 2.46 -17.14 -5.25
CA GLU A 29 3.55 -16.83 -6.18
C GLU A 29 3.09 -16.76 -7.63
N ALA A 30 2.26 -17.72 -8.09
CA ALA A 30 1.75 -17.71 -9.45
C ALA A 30 0.88 -16.47 -9.74
N PHE A 31 0.03 -16.08 -8.79
CA PHE A 31 -0.77 -14.86 -8.87
C PHE A 31 0.11 -13.61 -8.97
N GLU A 32 1.18 -13.51 -8.19
CA GLU A 32 2.07 -12.34 -8.21
C GLU A 32 2.85 -12.22 -9.51
N VAL A 33 3.26 -13.34 -10.12
CA VAL A 33 3.87 -13.36 -11.45
C VAL A 33 2.88 -12.84 -12.49
N MET A 34 1.63 -13.31 -12.48
CA MET A 34 0.59 -12.82 -13.38
C MET A 34 0.30 -11.33 -13.15
N LEU A 35 0.24 -10.90 -11.89
CA LEU A 35 0.02 -9.51 -11.50
C LEU A 35 1.12 -8.58 -12.05
N SER A 36 2.37 -9.03 -12.01
CA SER A 36 3.53 -8.24 -12.48
C SER A 36 3.54 -7.98 -13.98
N ALA A 37 2.81 -8.79 -14.76
CA ALA A 37 2.70 -8.66 -16.20
C ALA A 37 1.60 -7.67 -16.64
N LEU A 38 0.74 -7.24 -15.72
CA LEU A 38 -0.40 -6.36 -15.99
C LEU A 38 -0.07 -4.90 -15.71
N THR A 39 -0.63 -4.00 -16.51
CA THR A 39 -0.56 -2.55 -16.22
C THR A 39 -1.55 -2.16 -15.12
N MET A 40 -1.37 -0.98 -14.53
CA MET A 40 -2.30 -0.47 -13.51
C MET A 40 -3.72 -0.26 -14.09
N GLU A 41 -3.82 0.16 -15.35
CA GLU A 41 -5.09 0.31 -16.06
C GLU A 41 -5.81 -1.04 -16.21
N GLU A 42 -5.09 -2.09 -16.59
CA GLU A 42 -5.62 -3.45 -16.70
C GLU A 42 -6.05 -3.99 -15.33
N LEU A 43 -5.27 -3.73 -14.27
CA LEU A 43 -5.62 -4.12 -12.90
C LEU A 43 -6.91 -3.43 -12.42
N ILE A 44 -7.08 -2.14 -12.69
CA ILE A 44 -8.31 -1.42 -12.35
C ILE A 44 -9.49 -2.01 -13.13
N GLY A 45 -9.33 -2.27 -14.43
CA GLY A 45 -10.36 -2.89 -15.27
C GLY A 45 -10.79 -4.27 -14.76
N LEU A 46 -9.84 -5.16 -14.52
CA LEU A 46 -10.09 -6.50 -13.97
C LEU A 46 -10.74 -6.45 -12.59
N LYS A 47 -10.31 -5.51 -11.73
CA LYS A 47 -10.90 -5.34 -10.41
C LYS A 47 -12.37 -4.94 -10.49
N LEU A 48 -12.70 -3.98 -11.36
CA LEU A 48 -14.08 -3.55 -11.59
C LEU A 48 -14.93 -4.66 -12.21
N GLU A 49 -14.40 -5.40 -13.17
CA GLU A 49 -15.09 -6.54 -13.76
C GLU A 49 -15.44 -7.59 -12.70
N CYS A 50 -14.46 -7.98 -11.87
CA CYS A 50 -14.67 -8.89 -10.74
C CYS A 50 -15.75 -8.39 -9.77
N SER A 51 -15.69 -7.12 -9.37
CA SER A 51 -16.69 -6.52 -8.49
C SER A 51 -18.08 -6.47 -9.14
N SER A 52 -18.15 -6.23 -10.45
CA SER A 52 -19.42 -6.14 -11.20
C SER A 52 -20.15 -7.48 -11.31
N ARG A 53 -19.45 -8.61 -11.20
CA ARG A 53 -20.07 -9.95 -11.17
C ARG A 53 -21.07 -10.08 -10.02
N LEU A 54 -20.83 -9.40 -8.90
CA LEU A 54 -21.72 -9.38 -7.74
C LEU A 54 -22.95 -8.49 -7.95
N THR A 55 -22.89 -7.57 -8.91
CA THR A 55 -23.94 -6.58 -9.17
C THR A 55 -24.60 -6.74 -10.53
N ASN A 56 -24.36 -7.86 -11.22
CA ASN A 56 -24.80 -8.10 -12.61
C ASN A 56 -24.45 -6.92 -13.54
N GLY A 57 -23.23 -6.41 -13.43
CA GLY A 57 -22.74 -5.30 -14.27
C GLY A 57 -23.20 -3.90 -13.82
N ARG A 58 -23.97 -3.78 -12.73
CA ARG A 58 -24.54 -2.49 -12.29
C ARG A 58 -23.60 -1.82 -11.29
N LEU A 59 -22.82 -0.83 -11.77
CA LEU A 59 -21.89 -0.03 -10.95
C LEU A 59 -22.31 1.45 -10.84
N TYR A 60 -23.56 1.76 -11.14
CA TYR A 60 -24.10 3.12 -11.02
C TYR A 60 -24.14 3.53 -9.54
N GLY A 61 -23.91 4.82 -9.25
CA GLY A 61 -24.00 5.38 -7.89
C GLY A 61 -22.72 5.36 -7.06
N PHE A 62 -21.65 4.67 -7.48
CA PHE A 62 -20.37 4.63 -6.76
C PHE A 62 -19.44 5.84 -6.98
N ASN A 63 -19.80 6.76 -7.90
CA ASN A 63 -19.01 7.94 -8.28
C ASN A 63 -17.51 7.64 -8.46
N LEU A 64 -17.20 6.62 -9.27
CA LEU A 64 -15.83 6.10 -9.43
C LEU A 64 -14.84 7.19 -9.87
N TRP A 65 -15.29 8.07 -10.78
CA TRP A 65 -14.44 9.11 -11.35
C TRP A 65 -13.93 10.10 -10.30
N SER A 66 -14.79 10.56 -9.37
CA SER A 66 -14.34 11.49 -8.33
C SER A 66 -13.45 10.82 -7.29
N ASN A 67 -13.66 9.52 -7.05
CA ASN A 67 -13.04 8.81 -5.94
C ASN A 67 -11.70 8.16 -6.32
N ILE A 68 -11.48 7.83 -7.60
CA ILE A 68 -10.32 7.05 -8.02
C ILE A 68 -8.98 7.71 -7.72
N VAL A 69 -8.90 9.05 -7.82
CA VAL A 69 -7.67 9.80 -7.53
C VAL A 69 -7.29 9.65 -6.06
N ASP A 70 -8.25 9.77 -5.16
CA ASP A 70 -7.99 9.66 -3.72
C ASP A 70 -7.68 8.22 -3.31
N ILE A 71 -8.40 7.24 -3.87
CA ILE A 71 -8.15 5.81 -3.66
C ILE A 71 -6.73 5.43 -4.12
N THR A 72 -6.32 5.91 -5.30
CA THR A 72 -5.00 5.59 -5.86
C THR A 72 -3.88 6.23 -5.04
N LYS A 73 -4.07 7.48 -4.58
CA LYS A 73 -3.11 8.15 -3.68
C LYS A 73 -2.98 7.44 -2.33
N GLU A 74 -4.09 6.97 -1.76
CA GLU A 74 -4.09 6.18 -0.54
C GLU A 74 -3.35 4.84 -0.73
N ALA A 75 -3.65 4.13 -1.81
CA ALA A 75 -3.01 2.86 -2.14
C ALA A 75 -1.50 3.03 -2.34
N LEU A 76 -1.08 4.06 -3.09
CA LEU A 76 0.34 4.38 -3.29
C LEU A 76 1.05 4.70 -1.97
N TYR A 77 0.42 5.53 -1.13
CA TYR A 77 0.98 5.88 0.18
C TYR A 77 1.20 4.64 1.05
N ASN A 78 0.20 3.76 1.14
CA ASN A 78 0.28 2.51 1.90
C ASN A 78 1.33 1.55 1.33
N ALA A 79 1.43 1.45 0.00
CA ALA A 79 2.44 0.62 -0.65
C ALA A 79 3.86 1.10 -0.32
N VAL A 80 4.11 2.41 -0.42
CA VAL A 80 5.44 2.97 -0.07
C VAL A 80 5.78 2.73 1.39
N ILE A 81 4.85 3.00 2.31
CA ILE A 81 5.07 2.74 3.73
C ILE A 81 5.44 1.28 4.00
N SER A 82 4.83 0.33 3.29
CA SER A 82 5.10 -1.11 3.49
C SER A 82 6.51 -1.54 3.05
N ILE A 83 7.16 -0.79 2.16
CA ILE A 83 8.48 -1.13 1.62
C ILE A 83 9.62 -0.27 2.17
N THR A 84 9.31 0.83 2.87
CA THR A 84 10.30 1.75 3.43
C THR A 84 10.49 1.57 4.93
N SER A 85 11.67 1.88 5.45
CA SER A 85 12.00 1.71 6.88
C SER A 85 11.84 2.99 7.70
N THR A 86 11.77 4.17 7.06
CA THR A 86 11.63 5.45 7.76
C THR A 86 10.70 6.41 7.03
N ASN A 87 10.07 7.32 7.76
CA ASN A 87 9.24 8.38 7.19
C ASN A 87 10.01 9.26 6.17
N ARG A 88 11.32 9.46 6.38
CA ARG A 88 12.19 10.20 5.44
C ARG A 88 12.49 9.46 4.15
N GLU A 89 12.51 8.13 4.18
CA GLU A 89 12.64 7.32 2.98
C GLU A 89 11.33 7.32 2.20
N ALA A 90 10.21 7.16 2.90
CA ALA A 90 8.88 7.24 2.31
C ALA A 90 8.60 8.58 1.62
N THR A 91 8.97 9.70 2.24
CA THR A 91 8.81 11.04 1.63
C THR A 91 9.62 11.21 0.36
N ARG A 92 10.83 10.65 0.30
CA ARG A 92 11.67 10.66 -0.90
C ARG A 92 11.08 9.82 -2.02
N VAL A 93 10.61 8.61 -1.73
CA VAL A 93 9.96 7.72 -2.70
C VAL A 93 8.67 8.36 -3.25
N LEU A 94 7.86 8.94 -2.36
CA LEU A 94 6.63 9.64 -2.75
C LEU A 94 6.88 11.01 -3.43
N GLY A 95 8.08 11.57 -3.30
CA GLY A 95 8.42 12.91 -3.81
C GLY A 95 7.65 14.04 -3.13
N VAL A 96 7.36 13.92 -1.83
CA VAL A 96 6.56 14.90 -1.06
C VAL A 96 7.33 15.45 0.14
N THR A 97 6.90 16.62 0.64
CA THR A 97 7.45 17.19 1.88
C THR A 97 6.95 16.42 3.10
N GLU A 98 7.67 16.53 4.22
CA GLU A 98 7.24 15.94 5.51
C GLU A 98 5.88 16.48 5.97
N GLN A 99 5.58 17.75 5.69
CA GLN A 99 4.28 18.37 6.01
C GLN A 99 3.13 17.74 5.23
N THR A 100 3.33 17.53 3.92
CA THR A 100 2.36 16.84 3.06
C THR A 100 2.20 15.41 3.53
N PHE A 101 3.30 14.70 3.81
CA PHE A 101 3.29 13.33 4.30
C PHE A 101 2.48 13.18 5.61
N ASN A 102 2.67 14.06 6.58
CA ASN A 102 1.92 14.07 7.84
C ASN A 102 0.44 14.39 7.64
N THR A 103 0.10 15.17 6.62
CA THR A 103 -1.30 15.44 6.25
C THR A 103 -1.94 14.21 5.61
N LEU A 104 -1.24 13.51 4.72
CA LEU A 104 -1.69 12.26 4.12
C LEU A 104 -1.85 11.15 5.18
N LYS A 105 -0.90 11.03 6.13
CA LYS A 105 -0.97 10.11 7.27
C LYS A 105 -2.27 10.28 8.06
N ARG A 106 -2.66 11.54 8.34
CA ARG A 106 -3.91 11.88 9.04
C ARG A 106 -5.15 11.64 8.18
N LYS A 107 -5.10 11.99 6.88
CA LYS A 107 -6.22 11.85 5.94
C LYS A 107 -6.64 10.38 5.78
N TYR A 108 -5.68 9.49 5.61
CA TYR A 108 -5.93 8.08 5.28
C TYR A 108 -6.07 7.16 6.51
N LYS A 109 -6.12 7.71 7.73
CA LYS A 109 -6.34 6.97 8.99
C LYS A 109 -5.58 5.64 9.07
N ILE A 110 -4.29 5.69 8.75
CA ILE A 110 -3.48 4.47 8.73
C ILE A 110 -3.41 3.94 10.14
N ARG A 111 -3.95 2.73 10.30
CA ARG A 111 -4.07 2.00 11.55
C ARG A 111 -2.69 1.88 12.21
N GLU A 112 -2.70 1.82 13.54
CA GLU A 112 -1.55 1.59 14.42
C GLU A 112 -0.63 0.42 14.00
N GLU A 113 -1.07 -0.46 13.09
CA GLU A 113 -0.28 -1.51 12.43
C GLU A 113 0.99 -0.99 11.72
N TYR A 114 1.03 0.30 11.32
CA TYR A 114 2.20 0.95 10.72
C TYR A 114 2.67 2.16 11.54
N ASN A 115 2.59 2.11 12.87
CA ASN A 115 3.27 3.08 13.74
C ASN A 115 4.79 2.96 13.57
N ILE A 116 5.28 3.45 12.44
CA ILE A 116 6.68 3.78 12.21
C ILE A 116 6.90 5.07 13.03
N ASP A 117 7.58 4.88 14.15
CA ASP A 117 8.04 5.84 15.15
C ASP A 117 7.09 6.05 16.37
N LEU A 118 7.31 5.25 17.43
CA LEU A 118 7.24 5.69 18.82
C LEU A 118 8.67 5.62 19.41
N GLU A 119 9.51 6.58 19.00
CA GLU A 119 10.59 7.22 19.80
C GLU A 119 11.33 8.27 18.98
#